data_AF-A0A0K2B4Q8-F1
#
_entry.id   AF-A0A0K2B4Q8-F1
#
_cell.length_a   1.000
_cell.length_b   1.000
_cell.length_c   1.000
_cell.angle_alpha   90.00
_cell.angle_beta   90.00
_cell.angle_gamma   90.00
#
_symmetry.space_group_name_H-M   'P 1'
#
loop_
_entity.id
_entity.type
_entity.pdbx_description
1 polymer ?
#
loop_
_entity_poly.entity_id
_entity_poly.type
_entity_poly.pdbx_seq_one_letter_code
_entity_poly.pdbx_strand_id
1 'polypeptide(L)'
;MTPDQALDLIPAEYQHPLLVLADSVAVASTELPLLVVDLRGERGRCVRVVAAKLWGVENNLSGANTDFAEFADSVDGDGVFRGF
;
A
#
# COMPACT_ATOMS: atom_id res chain seq x y z
N MET A 1 14.19 -8.77 -2.32
CA MET A 1 13.59 -8.40 -1.02
C MET A 1 12.10 -8.61 -1.14
N THR A 2 11.51 -9.42 -0.27
CA THR A 2 10.04 -9.62 -0.21
C THR A 2 9.41 -8.57 0.73
N PRO A 3 8.07 -8.42 0.72
CA PRO A 3 7.38 -7.51 1.64
C PRO A 3 7.61 -7.89 3.11
N ASP A 4 7.58 -9.19 3.44
CA ASP A 4 7.87 -9.69 4.79
C ASP A 4 9.29 -9.33 5.23
N GLN A 5 10.28 -9.50 4.33
CA GLN A 5 11.67 -9.12 4.62
C GLN A 5 11.81 -7.61 4.84
N ALA A 6 11.03 -6.77 4.14
CA ALA A 6 11.03 -5.34 4.36
C ALA A 6 10.35 -4.98 5.70
N LEU A 7 9.26 -5.69 6.05
CA LEU A 7 8.52 -5.50 7.29
C LEU A 7 9.36 -5.84 8.53
N ASP A 8 10.19 -6.87 8.44
CA ASP A 8 11.14 -7.26 9.50
C ASP A 8 12.18 -6.17 9.82
N LEU A 9 12.44 -5.27 8.87
CA LEU A 9 13.34 -4.12 9.05
C LEU A 9 12.66 -2.93 9.75
N ILE A 10 11.33 -2.94 9.86
CA ILE A 10 10.56 -1.85 10.45
C ILE A 10 10.32 -2.13 11.93
N PRO A 11 10.81 -1.27 12.85
CA PRO A 11 10.56 -1.42 14.27
C PRO A 11 9.06 -1.43 14.59
N ALA A 12 8.67 -2.17 15.64
CA ALA A 12 7.28 -2.20 16.10
C ALA A 12 6.77 -0.80 16.54
N GLU A 13 7.68 0.08 16.96
CA GLU A 13 7.40 1.45 17.40
C GLU A 13 7.27 2.46 16.25
N TYR A 14 7.45 2.03 14.99
CA TYR A 14 7.37 2.93 13.85
C TYR A 14 5.96 3.53 13.70
N GLN A 15 5.88 4.85 13.61
CA GLN A 15 4.61 5.59 13.77
C GLN A 15 3.87 5.83 12.46
N HIS A 16 4.52 5.70 11.30
CA HIS A 16 3.84 5.91 10.03
C HIS A 16 2.94 4.71 9.70
N PRO A 17 1.72 4.94 9.18
CA PRO A 17 0.74 3.87 8.98
C PRO A 17 1.06 2.96 7.80
N LEU A 18 1.94 3.38 6.88
CA LEU A 18 2.22 2.70 5.63
C LEU A 18 3.72 2.52 5.39
N LEU A 19 4.09 1.38 4.82
CA LEU A 19 5.34 1.16 4.11
C LEU A 19 5.04 1.11 2.62
N VAL A 20 5.79 1.86 1.81
CA VAL A 20 5.60 1.92 0.36
C VAL A 20 6.86 1.44 -0.34
N LEU A 21 6.74 0.40 -1.15
CA LEU A 21 7.84 -0.24 -1.85
C LEU A 21 7.71 -0.05 -3.36
N ALA A 22 8.76 0.51 -3.97
CA ALA A 22 8.92 0.56 -5.42
C ALA A 22 9.75 -0.64 -5.89
N ASP A 23 9.08 -1.76 -6.14
CA ASP A 23 9.72 -2.99 -6.62
C ASP A 23 9.82 -3.04 -8.15
N SER A 24 10.29 -4.17 -8.69
CA SER A 24 10.47 -4.34 -10.13
C SER A 24 9.18 -4.16 -10.93
N VAL A 25 8.01 -4.47 -10.35
CA VAL A 25 6.71 -4.28 -11.00
C VAL A 25 6.38 -2.79 -11.11
N ALA A 26 6.66 -2.01 -10.07
CA ALA A 26 6.49 -0.56 -10.11
C ALA A 26 7.37 0.07 -11.21
N VAL A 27 8.64 -0.34 -11.30
CA VAL A 27 9.60 0.23 -12.27
C VAL A 27 9.30 -0.18 -13.72
N ALA A 28 8.68 -1.35 -13.93
CA ALA A 28 8.37 -1.87 -15.26
C ALA A 28 7.07 -1.31 -15.89
N SER A 29 6.25 -0.56 -15.11
CA SER A 29 4.97 -0.03 -15.58
C SER A 29 4.94 1.49 -15.57
N THR A 30 4.32 2.09 -16.59
CA THR A 30 4.11 3.54 -16.67
C THR A 30 3.18 4.09 -15.59
N GLU A 31 2.34 3.23 -15.00
CA GLU A 31 1.44 3.62 -13.91
C GLU A 31 2.12 3.63 -12.53
N LEU A 32 3.34 3.08 -12.45
CA LEU A 32 4.12 2.94 -11.22
C LEU A 32 3.29 2.30 -10.07
N PRO A 33 2.77 1.08 -10.22
CA PRO A 33 1.98 0.40 -9.20
C PRO A 33 2.86 0.05 -7.99
N LEU A 34 2.85 0.93 -6.99
CA LEU A 34 3.60 0.80 -5.75
C LEU A 34 2.98 -0.26 -4.86
N LEU A 35 3.80 -1.12 -4.25
CA LEU A 35 3.31 -2.05 -3.24
C LEU A 35 3.22 -1.31 -1.90
N VAL A 36 1.99 -1.12 -1.44
CA VAL A 36 1.67 -0.47 -0.17
C VAL A 36 1.39 -1.55 0.86
N VAL A 37 2.03 -1.45 2.02
CA VAL A 37 1.90 -2.38 3.14
C VAL A 37 1.33 -1.62 4.34
N ASP A 38 0.26 -2.15 4.94
CA ASP A 38 -0.29 -1.63 6.18
C ASP A 38 0.66 -1.93 7.34
N LEU A 39 0.92 -0.91 8.16
CA LEU A 39 1.72 -1.03 9.38
C LEU A 39 0.89 -0.86 10.66
N ARG A 40 -0.38 -0.43 10.55
CA ARG A 40 -1.22 0.01 11.67
C ARG A 40 -2.37 -0.96 11.98
N GLY A 41 -3.22 -1.25 11.01
CA GLY A 41 -4.44 -2.04 11.24
C GLY A 41 -4.16 -3.53 11.15
N GLU A 42 -3.99 -4.00 9.92
CA GLU A 42 -3.64 -5.37 9.56
C GLU A 42 -2.18 -5.41 9.11
N ARG A 43 -1.26 -5.32 10.08
CA ARG A 43 0.18 -5.21 9.80
C ARG A 43 0.65 -6.31 8.83
N GLY A 44 1.22 -5.90 7.70
CA GLY A 44 1.68 -6.79 6.63
C GLY A 44 0.68 -7.01 5.50
N ARG A 45 -0.59 -6.60 5.64
CA ARG A 45 -1.56 -6.62 4.54
C ARG A 45 -1.05 -5.70 3.43
N CYS A 46 -1.15 -6.17 2.20
CA CYS A 46 -0.57 -5.51 1.03
C CYS A 46 -1.64 -5.18 -0.02
N VAL A 47 -1.45 -4.08 -0.73
CA VAL A 47 -2.19 -3.73 -1.95
C VAL A 47 -1.27 -3.00 -2.92
N ARG A 48 -1.44 -3.22 -4.23
CA ARG A 48 -0.78 -2.38 -5.23
C ARG A 48 -1.62 -1.15 -5.53
N VAL A 49 -1.02 0.03 -5.48
CA VAL A 49 -1.68 1.30 -5.75
C VAL A 49 -0.90 2.03 -6.83
N VAL A 50 -1.57 2.47 -7.89
CA VAL A 50 -0.91 3.36 -8.88
C VAL A 50 -0.44 4.64 -8.19
N ALA A 51 0.78 5.09 -8.49
CA ALA A 51 1.39 6.21 -7.76
C ALA A 51 0.51 7.47 -7.74
N ALA A 52 -0.25 7.72 -8.81
CA ALA A 52 -1.18 8.84 -8.93
C ALA A 52 -2.37 8.81 -7.95
N LYS A 53 -2.64 7.67 -7.30
CA LYS A 53 -3.76 7.49 -6.35
C LYS A 53 -3.31 7.32 -4.89
N LEU A 54 -2.00 7.17 -4.65
CA LEU A 54 -1.46 6.96 -3.30
C LEU A 54 -1.84 8.08 -2.32
N TRP A 55 -1.85 9.33 -2.78
CA TRP A 55 -2.24 10.48 -1.94
C TRP A 55 -3.68 10.37 -1.42
N GLY A 56 -4.59 9.79 -2.20
CA GLY A 56 -5.99 9.60 -1.81
C GLY A 56 -6.15 8.51 -0.77
N VAL A 57 -5.36 7.43 -0.90
CA VAL A 57 -5.32 6.34 0.09
C VAL A 57 -4.82 6.87 1.44
N GLU A 58 -3.68 7.57 1.45
CA GLU A 58 -3.11 8.11 2.70
C GLU A 58 -4.07 9.11 3.38
N ASN A 59 -4.66 10.04 2.63
CA ASN A 59 -5.62 11.00 3.18
C ASN A 59 -6.84 10.32 3.83
N ASN A 60 -7.41 9.29 3.20
CA ASN A 60 -8.59 8.60 3.73
C ASN A 60 -8.26 7.75 4.96
N LEU A 61 -7.08 7.10 4.99
CA LEU A 61 -6.61 6.34 6.15
C LEU A 61 -6.31 7.26 7.34
N SER A 62 -5.63 8.38 7.10
CA SER A 62 -5.30 9.36 8.14
C SER A 62 -6.56 10.02 8.72
N GLY A 63 -7.61 10.18 7.91
CA GLY A 63 -8.94 10.64 8.34
C GLY A 63 -9.82 9.58 9.00
N ALA A 64 -9.41 8.30 9.00
CA ALA A 64 -10.22 7.15 9.43
C ALA A 64 -11.59 7.06 8.72
N ASN A 65 -11.67 7.51 7.46
CA ASN A 65 -12.88 7.43 6.65
C ASN A 65 -13.05 6.04 6.00
N THR A 66 -11.94 5.38 5.72
CA THR A 66 -11.86 4.12 4.97
C THR A 66 -10.75 3.28 5.57
N ASP A 67 -11.01 1.99 5.79
CA ASP A 67 -10.01 1.06 6.30
C ASP A 67 -9.09 0.56 5.17
N PHE A 68 -7.86 0.15 5.52
CA PHE A 68 -6.91 -0.37 4.54
C PHE A 68 -7.46 -1.56 3.75
N ALA A 69 -8.25 -2.40 4.44
CA ALA A 69 -8.93 -3.56 3.87
C ALA A 69 -9.75 -3.23 2.62
N GLU A 70 -10.48 -2.11 2.67
CA GLU A 70 -11.39 -1.72 1.61
C GLU A 70 -10.63 -1.39 0.32
N PHE A 71 -9.45 -0.78 0.41
CA PHE A 71 -8.58 -0.56 -0.74
C PHE A 71 -8.01 -1.86 -1.29
N ALA A 72 -7.59 -2.77 -0.40
CA ALA A 72 -7.06 -4.08 -0.80
C ALA A 72 -8.12 -4.95 -1.51
N ASP A 73 -9.39 -4.77 -1.15
CA ASP A 73 -10.52 -5.53 -1.72
C ASP A 73 -11.14 -4.84 -2.95
N SER A 74 -10.78 -3.58 -3.23
CA SER A 74 -11.29 -2.78 -4.36
C SER A 74 -10.30 -2.67 -5.53
N VAL A 75 -9.46 -3.68 -5.72
CA VAL A 75 -8.50 -3.75 -6.82
C VAL A 75 -9.16 -4.14 -8.14
N ASP A 76 -8.58 -3.69 -9.25
CA ASP A 76 -8.95 -4.17 -10.59
C ASP A 76 -8.59 -5.66 -10.78
N GLY A 77 -9.00 -6.25 -11.91
CA GLY A 77 -8.75 -7.67 -12.20
C GLY A 77 -7.26 -8.07 -12.27
N ASP A 78 -6.34 -7.10 -12.34
CA ASP A 78 -4.89 -7.31 -12.27
C ASP A 78 -4.32 -7.17 -10.85
N GLY A 79 -5.17 -6.93 -9.84
CA GLY A 79 -4.76 -6.77 -8.45
C GLY A 79 -4.20 -5.39 -8.11
N VAL A 80 -4.42 -4.38 -8.95
CA VAL A 80 -3.97 -3.00 -8.73
C VAL A 80 -5.16 -2.09 -8.44
N PHE A 81 -5.08 -1.31 -7.37
CA PHE A 81 -6.03 -0.27 -7.04
C PHE A 81 -5.76 1.00 -7.86
N ARG A 82 -6.77 1.44 -8.63
CA ARG A 82 -6.73 2.66 -9.46
C ARG A 82 -7.74 3.73 -9.02
N GLY A 83 -8.38 3.54 -7.88
CA GLY A 83 -9.46 4.39 -7.37
C GLY A 83 -10.82 3.68 -7.43
N PHE A 84 -11.81 4.32 -6.80
CA PHE A 84 -13.22 3.98 -6.95
C PHE A 84 -13.81 4.65 -8.20
#